data_AF-A0A851TNA6-F1
#
_entry.id   AF-A0A851TNA6-F1
#
_cell.length_a   1.000
_cell.length_b   1.000
_cell.length_c   1.000
_cell.angle_alpha   90.00
_cell.angle_beta   90.00
_cell.angle_gamma   90.00
#
_symmetry.space_group_name_H-M   'P 1'
#
loop_
_entity.id
_entity.type
_entity.pdbx_description
1 polymer ?
#
loop_
_entity_poly.entity_id
_entity_poly.type
_entity_poly.pdbx_seq_one_letter_code
_entity_poly.pdbx_strand_id
1 'polypeptide(L)' 'NEPRWAVGVATDLLITRAVISPSPEEWIWAVQQRKGKFVALTDPRTTLSLSPVPKRIWVVLDCTGRQVTFVNAENGAEIY' A
#
# COMPACT_ATOMS: atom_id res chain seq x y z
N ASN A 1 -6.80 -15.41 15.00
CA ASN A 1 -6.48 -15.05 13.60
C ASN A 1 -6.72 -13.57 13.43
N GLU A 2 -5.65 -12.77 13.40
CA GLU A 2 -5.78 -11.36 13.06
C GLU A 2 -5.86 -11.23 11.53
N PRO A 3 -6.83 -10.48 10.98
CA PRO A 3 -6.96 -10.33 9.54
C PRO A 3 -5.70 -9.65 8.99
N ARG A 4 -5.09 -10.26 7.98
CA ARG A 4 -4.03 -9.65 7.16
C ARG A 4 -4.61 -9.34 5.80
N TRP A 5 -4.34 -8.15 5.32
CA TRP A 5 -4.77 -7.73 3.99
C TRP A 5 -3.75 -6.73 3.44
N ALA A 6 -3.71 -6.63 2.11
CA ALA A 6 -2.94 -5.63 1.39
C ALA A 6 -3.81 -5.05 0.28
N VAL A 7 -3.57 -3.79 -0.06
CA VAL A 7 -4.26 -3.08 -1.14
C VAL A 7 -3.25 -2.17 -1.84
N GLY A 8 -3.44 -1.95 -3.14
CA GLY A 8 -2.50 -1.19 -3.94
C GLY A 8 -2.87 -1.10 -5.41
N VAL A 9 -1.93 -0.57 -6.19
CA VAL A 9 -1.95 -0.47 -7.64
C VAL A 9 -0.79 -1.29 -8.19
N ALA A 10 -1.02 -1.97 -9.31
CA ALA A 10 0.01 -2.67 -10.07
C ALA A 10 -0.08 -2.28 -11.54
N THR A 11 1.05 -2.26 -12.24
CA THR A 11 1.04 -2.13 -13.71
C THR A 11 0.66 -3.45 -14.37
N ASP A 12 0.18 -3.38 -15.61
CA ASP A 12 -0.04 -4.52 -16.50
C ASP A 12 1.28 -5.12 -17.03
N LEU A 13 2.35 -4.34 -17.01
CA LEU A 13 3.69 -4.77 -17.33
C LEU A 13 4.24 -5.67 -16.20
N LEU A 14 4.43 -6.95 -16.51
CA LEU A 14 5.23 -7.94 -15.73
C LEU A 14 4.63 -8.58 -14.47
N ILE A 15 3.33 -8.90 -14.41
CA ILE A 15 2.87 -9.96 -13.48
C ILE A 15 3.05 -11.34 -14.14
N THR A 16 4.30 -11.78 -14.33
CA THR A 16 4.62 -13.08 -14.95
C THR A 16 5.23 -14.09 -14.00
N ARG A 17 5.46 -13.71 -12.73
CA ARG A 17 6.05 -14.58 -11.70
C ARG A 17 5.04 -14.93 -10.61
N ALA A 18 5.03 -16.21 -10.21
CA ALA A 18 4.16 -16.74 -9.17
C ALA A 18 4.43 -16.18 -7.76
N VAL A 19 5.61 -15.57 -7.54
CA VAL A 19 5.97 -14.93 -6.27
C VAL A 19 6.67 -13.61 -6.57
N ILE A 20 5.93 -12.51 -6.43
CA ILE A 20 6.49 -11.15 -6.47
C ILE A 20 6.39 -10.62 -5.04
N SER A 21 7.52 -10.15 -4.48
CA SER A 21 7.48 -9.32 -3.28
C SER A 21 7.05 -7.92 -3.74
N PRO A 22 5.88 -7.39 -3.33
CA PRO A 22 5.43 -6.10 -3.82
C PRO A 22 6.44 -5.01 -3.45
N SER A 23 6.90 -4.29 -4.46
CA SER A 23 7.71 -3.09 -4.33
C SER A 23 7.57 -2.21 -5.58
N PRO A 24 7.89 -0.92 -5.50
CA PRO A 24 7.89 -0.04 -6.67
C PRO A 24 8.80 -0.53 -7.80
N GLU A 25 9.91 -1.21 -7.48
CA GLU A 25 10.84 -1.78 -8.47
C GLU A 25 10.21 -2.96 -9.25
N GLU A 26 9.30 -3.69 -8.61
CA GLU A 26 8.48 -4.74 -9.21
C GLU A 26 7.14 -4.18 -9.73
N TRP A 27 7.02 -2.85 -9.84
CA TRP A 27 5.87 -2.15 -10.39
C TRP A 27 4.56 -2.35 -9.61
N ILE A 28 4.68 -2.58 -8.30
CA ILE A 28 3.54 -2.71 -7.39
C ILE A 28 3.69 -1.69 -6.25
N TRP A 29 2.71 -0.80 -6.13
CA TRP A 29 2.60 0.15 -5.02
C TRP A 29 1.50 -0.33 -4.10
N ALA A 30 1.84 -0.71 -2.87
CA ALA A 30 0.87 -1.29 -1.94
C ALA A 30 1.19 -0.99 -0.48
N VAL A 31 0.14 -1.01 0.33
CA VAL A 31 0.22 -1.02 1.79
C VAL A 31 -0.39 -2.30 2.34
N GLN A 32 0.14 -2.78 3.45
CA GLN A 32 -0.31 -3.96 4.14
C GLN A 32 -0.66 -3.65 5.60
N GLN A 33 -1.79 -4.19 6.05
CA GLN A 33 -2.06 -4.34 7.47
C GLN A 33 -1.52 -5.69 7.95
N ARG A 34 -0.71 -5.66 9.01
CA ARG A 34 -0.24 -6.86 9.69
C ARG A 34 -0.19 -6.63 11.20
N LYS A 35 -1.01 -7.37 11.95
CA LYS A 35 -1.02 -7.38 13.43
C LYS A 35 -1.17 -5.98 14.05
N GLY A 36 -2.09 -5.18 13.52
CA GLY A 36 -2.33 -3.80 13.99
C GLY A 36 -1.29 -2.78 13.53
N LYS A 37 -0.28 -3.19 12.76
CA LYS A 37 0.69 -2.28 12.12
C LYS A 37 0.37 -2.10 10.65
N PHE A 38 0.69 -0.92 10.15
CA PHE A 38 0.67 -0.61 8.73
C PHE A 38 2.09 -0.65 8.17
N VAL A 39 2.24 -1.16 6.96
CA VAL A 39 3.54 -1.30 6.29
C VAL A 39 3.37 -0.88 4.84
N ALA A 40 4.17 0.09 4.38
CA ALA A 40 4.34 0.33 2.95
C ALA A 40 5.25 -0.77 2.38
N LEU A 41 4.77 -1.43 1.32
CA LEU A 41 5.49 -2.50 0.65
C LEU A 41 6.49 -1.90 -0.34
N THR A 42 7.57 -1.37 0.22
CA THR A 42 8.79 -0.93 -0.47
C THR A 42 9.91 -1.93 -0.23
N ASP A 43 11.04 -1.79 -0.92
CA ASP A 43 12.27 -2.49 -0.57
C ASP A 43 13.36 -1.50 -0.08
N PRO A 44 13.70 -1.46 1.22
CA PRO A 44 13.14 -2.28 2.30
C PRO A 44 11.73 -1.84 2.70
N ARG A 45 10.98 -2.72 3.37
CA ARG A 45 9.62 -2.43 3.85
C ARG A 45 9.62 -1.29 4.88
N THR A 46 8.73 -0.32 4.71
CA THR A 46 8.61 0.83 5.63
C THR A 46 7.45 0.62 6.60
N THR A 47 7.74 0.54 7.90
CA THR A 47 6.68 0.44 8.93
C THR A 47 6.10 1.82 9.22
N LEU A 48 4.77 1.95 9.16
CA LEU A 48 4.05 3.20 9.38
C LEU A 48 3.40 3.19 10.77
N SER A 49 3.65 4.25 11.54
CA SER A 49 3.10 4.44 12.88
C SER A 49 1.78 5.22 12.79
N LEU A 50 0.69 4.51 12.53
CA LEU A 50 -0.65 5.10 12.43
C LEU A 50 -1.45 4.86 13.71
N SER A 51 -1.98 5.92 14.32
CA SER A 51 -2.87 5.85 15.47
C SER A 51 -4.00 6.87 15.32
N PRO A 52 -5.27 6.44 15.24
CA PRO A 52 -5.74 5.05 15.21
C PRO A 52 -5.36 4.34 13.90
N VAL A 53 -5.44 3.01 13.89
CA VAL A 53 -5.26 2.23 12.65
C VAL A 53 -6.45 2.50 11.72
N PRO A 54 -6.22 2.94 10.45
CA PRO A 54 -7.31 3.20 9.52
C PRO A 54 -8.15 1.96 9.25
N LYS A 55 -9.48 2.09 9.28
CA LYS A 55 -10.42 1.01 8.92
C LYS A 55 -10.85 1.06 7.46
N ARG A 56 -10.66 2.20 6.80
CA ARG A 56 -10.94 2.42 5.38
C ARG A 56 -9.81 3.24 4.77
N ILE A 57 -9.40 2.84 3.57
CA ILE A 57 -8.33 3.49 2.82
C ILE A 57 -8.87 3.89 1.45
N TRP A 58 -8.51 5.10 1.02
CA TRP A 58 -8.58 5.49 -0.38
C TRP A 58 -7.22 5.29 -1.03
N VAL A 59 -7.25 4.71 -2.22
CA VAL A 59 -6.08 4.59 -3.09
C VAL A 59 -6.32 5.57 -4.22
N VAL A 60 -5.48 6.61 -4.29
CA VAL A 60 -5.56 7.65 -5.31
C VAL A 60 -4.45 7.42 -6.31
N LEU A 61 -4.79 7.27 -7.58
CA LEU A 61 -3.85 7.15 -8.68
C LEU A 61 -3.87 8.45 -9.49
N ASP A 62 -2.77 9.20 -9.44
CA ASP A 62 -2.53 10.29 -10.36
C ASP A 62 -1.75 9.78 -11.58
N CYS A 63 -2.46 9.52 -12.67
CA CYS A 63 -1.86 9.06 -13.91
C CYS A 63 -0.94 10.11 -14.57
N THR A 64 -1.18 11.40 -14.34
CA THR A 64 -0.39 12.48 -14.95
C THR A 64 0.89 12.71 -14.16
N GLY A 65 0.77 12.78 -12.83
CA GLY A 65 1.89 12.90 -11.90
C GLY A 65 2.66 11.60 -11.65
N ARG A 66 2.14 10.46 -12.12
CA ARG A 66 2.71 9.10 -11.93
C ARG A 66 2.88 8.75 -10.45
N GLN A 67 1.89 9.11 -9.63
CA GLN A 67 1.92 8.91 -8.19
C GLN A 67 0.75 8.03 -7.73
N VAL A 68 1.01 7.24 -6.70
CA VAL A 68 -0.02 6.57 -5.91
C VAL A 68 0.04 7.12 -4.50
N THR A 69 -1.10 7.54 -3.97
CA THR A 69 -1.23 8.03 -2.60
C THR A 69 -2.26 7.20 -1.85
N PHE A 70 -1.90 6.79 -0.64
CA PHE A 70 -2.78 6.09 0.30
C PHE A 70 -3.29 7.11 1.32
N VAL A 71 -4.61 7.19 1.48
CA VAL A 71 -5.24 8.17 2.36
C VAL A 71 -6.14 7.46 3.36
N ASN A 72 -6.08 7.88 4.63
CA ASN A 72 -7.04 7.47 5.63
C ASN A 72 -8.40 8.10 5.30
N ALA A 73 -9.36 7.26 4.92
CA ALA A 73 -10.67 7.72 4.46
C ALA A 73 -11.58 8.22 5.59
N GLU A 74 -11.18 8.12 6.85
CA GLU A 74 -11.92 8.66 8.00
C GLU A 74 -11.62 10.14 8.25
N ASN A 75 -10.38 10.58 8.00
CA ASN A 75 -9.93 11.93 8.34
C ASN A 75 -9.17 12.66 7.21
N GLY A 76 -8.98 12.01 6.05
CA GLY A 76 -8.27 12.59 4.90
C GLY A 76 -6.76 12.69 5.08
N ALA A 77 -6.18 12.15 6.15
CA ALA A 77 -4.74 12.20 6.37
C ALA A 77 -4.02 11.27 5.38
N GLU A 78 -2.94 11.77 4.79
CA GLU A 78 -2.03 10.97 3.97
C GLU A 78 -1.35 9.89 4.84
N ILE A 79 -1.30 8.67 4.31
CA ILE A 79 -0.65 7.52 4.94
C ILE A 79 0.73 7.32 4.33
N TYR A 80 0.81 7.30 2.99
CA TYR A 80 2.01 7.06 2.20
C TYR A 80 1.79 7.46 0.74
#